data_AF-A0AAD7FKD4-F1
#
_entry.id   AF-A0AAD7FKD4-F1
#
_cell.length_a   1.000
_cell.length_b   1.000
_cell.length_c   1.000
_cell.angle_alpha   90.00
_cell.angle_beta   90.00
_cell.angle_gamma   90.00
#
_symmetry.space_group_name_H-M   'P 1'
#
loop_
_entity.id
_entity.type
_entity.pdbx_description
1 polymer ?
#
loop_
_entity_poly.entity_id
_entity_poly.type
_entity_poly.pdbx_seq_one_letter_code
_entity_poly.pdbx_strand_id
1 'polypeptide(L)'
;MPPHFETVKSFADIVITDAGVPTDDFLLAADGLADMFDLLGVGVFGFVQADLKANIAGVRAEYKSDVARADCGTLESLVRQAHARGVKYPYQCVVRLIRCMAFTCLALQIMQAEPQCTLPVCFRRSYDVVLRHHHTFVVRSAITLAILTVPTREHFVARLSQGGDVEKFHDELRRWLAGLDAIVQRTKTFLADGGYGKV
;
A
#
# COMPACT_ATOMS: atom_id res chain seq x y z
N MET A 1 -5.66 23.36 0.58
CA MET A 1 -6.50 22.16 0.39
C MET A 1 -6.68 21.49 1.74
N PRO A 2 -7.74 20.72 1.99
CA PRO A 2 -7.84 19.92 3.21
C PRO A 2 -6.65 18.94 3.35
N PRO A 3 -6.25 18.57 4.59
CA PRO A 3 -5.22 17.56 4.82
C PRO A 3 -5.57 16.23 4.14
N HIS A 4 -4.55 15.52 3.63
CA HIS A 4 -4.74 14.32 2.83
C HIS A 4 -5.58 13.24 3.54
N PHE A 5 -5.26 12.93 4.80
CA PHE A 5 -6.00 11.92 5.58
C PHE A 5 -7.47 12.28 5.88
N GLU A 6 -7.88 13.53 5.66
CA GLU A 6 -9.28 13.95 5.79
C GLU A 6 -10.06 13.83 4.47
N THR A 7 -9.36 13.57 3.36
CA THR A 7 -9.96 13.52 2.00
C THR A 7 -10.12 12.11 1.45
N VAL A 8 -9.45 11.13 2.05
CA VAL A 8 -9.39 9.75 1.54
C VAL A 8 -9.95 8.77 2.55
N LYS A 9 -10.46 7.63 2.09
CA LYS A 9 -10.83 6.51 2.98
C LYS A 9 -9.60 6.05 3.74
N SER A 10 -9.65 6.08 5.07
CA SER A 10 -8.55 5.57 5.90
C SER A 10 -8.59 4.05 5.97
N PHE A 11 -7.42 3.40 5.96
CA PHE A 11 -7.33 1.96 6.24
C PHE A 11 -7.82 1.61 7.64
N ALA A 12 -7.79 2.56 8.58
CA ALA A 12 -8.32 2.38 9.93
C ALA A 12 -9.85 2.25 9.98
N ASP A 13 -10.55 2.70 8.94
CA ASP A 13 -12.02 2.67 8.86
C ASP A 13 -12.53 1.46 8.09
N ILE A 14 -11.65 0.51 7.77
CA ILE A 14 -11.99 -0.73 7.12
C ILE A 14 -12.24 -1.80 8.19
N VAL A 15 -13.48 -2.27 8.26
CA VAL A 15 -13.87 -3.33 9.19
C VAL A 15 -13.45 -4.68 8.60
N ILE A 16 -12.34 -5.23 9.11
CA ILE A 16 -11.91 -6.59 8.78
C ILE A 16 -12.87 -7.58 9.44
N THR A 17 -13.43 -8.49 8.64
CA THR A 17 -14.32 -9.55 9.13
C THR A 17 -13.61 -10.90 9.12
N ASP A 18 -14.22 -11.92 9.72
CA ASP A 18 -13.73 -13.30 9.62
C ASP A 18 -13.63 -13.76 8.15
N ALA A 19 -14.57 -13.33 7.31
CA ALA A 19 -14.59 -13.64 5.88
C ALA A 19 -13.41 -13.02 5.13
N GLY A 20 -12.99 -11.82 5.52
CA GLY A 20 -11.90 -11.12 4.85
C GLY A 20 -11.91 -9.61 4.96
N VAL A 21 -11.01 -9.00 4.20
CA VAL A 21 -10.92 -7.54 4.01
C VAL A 21 -11.90 -7.12 2.92
N PRO A 22 -12.90 -6.25 3.19
CA PRO A 22 -13.86 -5.81 2.18
C PRO A 22 -13.17 -5.17 0.97
N THR A 23 -13.41 -5.72 -0.24
CA THR A 23 -12.66 -5.34 -1.45
C THR A 23 -12.88 -3.87 -1.84
N ASP A 24 -14.12 -3.39 -1.75
CA ASP A 24 -14.48 -2.02 -2.17
C ASP A 24 -13.82 -0.96 -1.27
N ASP A 25 -13.97 -1.11 0.05
CA ASP A 25 -13.31 -0.25 1.03
C ASP A 25 -11.79 -0.27 0.89
N PHE A 26 -11.21 -1.45 0.66
CA PHE A 26 -9.77 -1.59 0.41
C PHE A 26 -9.33 -0.82 -0.83
N LEU A 27 -10.07 -0.94 -1.95
CA LEU A 27 -9.74 -0.23 -3.19
C LEU A 27 -9.84 1.30 -3.04
N LEU A 28 -10.84 1.79 -2.29
CA LEU A 28 -10.97 3.23 -1.99
C LEU A 28 -9.79 3.75 -1.14
N ALA A 29 -9.38 2.99 -0.12
CA ALA A 29 -8.21 3.37 0.68
C ALA A 29 -6.90 3.24 -0.11
N ALA A 30 -6.80 2.26 -1.01
CA ALA A 30 -5.65 2.08 -1.90
C ALA A 30 -5.50 3.21 -2.92
N ASP A 31 -6.61 3.78 -3.42
CA ASP A 31 -6.56 5.01 -4.22
C ASP A 31 -5.97 6.17 -3.39
N GLY A 32 -6.38 6.31 -2.13
CA GLY A 32 -5.79 7.31 -1.21
C GLY A 32 -4.28 7.13 -1.02
N LEU A 33 -3.79 5.89 -0.91
CA LEU A 33 -2.35 5.61 -0.89
C LEU A 33 -1.65 6.06 -2.19
N ALA A 34 -2.27 5.84 -3.35
CA ALA A 34 -1.71 6.30 -4.62
C ALA A 34 -1.65 7.84 -4.69
N ASP A 35 -2.71 8.52 -4.23
CA ASP A 35 -2.77 9.98 -4.14
C ASP A 35 -1.71 10.54 -3.17
N MET A 36 -1.45 9.85 -2.06
CA MET A 36 -0.35 10.20 -1.14
C MET A 36 0.98 10.24 -1.89
N PHE A 37 1.28 9.24 -2.71
CA PHE A 37 2.51 9.23 -3.51
C PHE A 37 2.54 10.34 -4.55
N ASP A 38 1.41 10.70 -5.16
CA ASP A 38 1.33 11.81 -6.11
C ASP A 38 1.68 13.16 -5.45
N LEU A 39 1.25 13.38 -4.21
CA LEU A 39 1.56 14.59 -3.42
C LEU A 39 3.06 14.75 -3.10
N LEU A 40 3.79 13.64 -3.00
CA LEU A 40 5.24 13.64 -2.75
C LEU A 40 6.06 14.01 -3.99
N GLY A 41 5.44 14.04 -5.17
CA GLY A 41 6.00 14.56 -6.41
C GLY A 41 6.39 13.50 -7.44
N VAL A 42 6.28 13.88 -8.71
CA VAL A 42 6.51 13.08 -9.94
C VAL A 42 7.99 12.83 -10.25
N GLY A 43 8.86 12.81 -9.23
CA GLY A 43 10.27 12.46 -9.40
C GLY A 43 10.47 10.99 -9.79
N VAL A 44 11.59 10.40 -9.40
CA VAL A 44 11.98 9.01 -9.73
C VAL A 44 10.96 7.94 -9.25
N PHE A 45 9.89 8.35 -8.55
CA PHE A 45 8.71 7.54 -8.20
C PHE A 45 7.71 7.27 -9.33
N GLY A 46 7.82 7.90 -10.51
CA GLY A 46 6.83 7.72 -11.58
C GLY A 46 6.57 6.26 -11.95
N PHE A 47 7.61 5.41 -11.97
CA PHE A 47 7.43 3.98 -12.23
C PHE A 47 6.79 3.23 -11.06
N VAL A 48 7.05 3.64 -9.81
CA VAL A 48 6.47 3.06 -8.60
C VAL A 48 4.98 3.38 -8.53
N GLN A 49 4.61 4.62 -8.81
CA GLN A 49 3.22 5.07 -8.91
C GLN A 49 2.47 4.32 -10.02
N ALA A 50 3.10 4.15 -11.19
CA ALA A 50 2.51 3.41 -12.30
C ALA A 50 2.26 1.93 -11.93
N ASP A 51 3.21 1.27 -11.27
CA ASP A 51 3.03 -0.11 -10.78
C ASP A 51 1.90 -0.20 -9.73
N LEU A 52 1.88 0.70 -8.74
CA LEU A 52 0.82 0.74 -7.74
C LEU A 52 -0.56 0.92 -8.39
N LYS A 53 -0.72 1.94 -9.25
CA LYS A 53 -1.98 2.22 -9.95
C LYS A 53 -2.41 1.07 -10.87
N ALA A 54 -1.48 0.42 -11.56
CA ALA A 54 -1.76 -0.74 -12.40
C ALA A 54 -2.25 -1.93 -11.57
N ASN A 55 -1.65 -2.18 -10.40
CA ASN A 55 -2.08 -3.25 -9.52
C ASN A 55 -3.47 -2.96 -8.92
N ILE A 56 -3.75 -1.72 -8.50
CA ILE A 56 -5.10 -1.29 -8.06
C ILE A 56 -6.12 -1.55 -9.17
N ALA A 57 -5.81 -1.13 -10.40
CA ALA A 57 -6.67 -1.33 -11.55
C ALA A 57 -6.93 -2.81 -11.84
N GLY A 58 -5.92 -3.68 -11.70
CA GLY A 58 -6.06 -5.12 -11.88
C GLY A 58 -7.00 -5.78 -10.86
N VAL A 59 -6.89 -5.40 -9.58
CA VAL A 59 -7.83 -5.88 -8.54
C VAL A 59 -9.24 -5.35 -8.78
N ARG A 60 -9.36 -4.08 -9.13
CA ARG A 60 -10.66 -3.44 -9.43
C ARG A 60 -11.34 -4.07 -10.65
N ALA A 61 -10.59 -4.42 -11.69
CA ALA A 61 -11.12 -5.06 -12.89
C ALA A 61 -11.70 -6.45 -12.56
N GLU A 62 -11.00 -7.23 -11.74
CA GLU A 62 -11.50 -8.52 -11.26
C GLU A 62 -12.76 -8.34 -10.41
N TYR A 63 -12.74 -7.42 -9.43
CA TYR A 63 -13.87 -7.13 -8.55
C TYR A 63 -15.14 -6.74 -9.31
N LYS A 64 -14.99 -5.98 -10.40
CA LYS A 64 -16.11 -5.52 -11.24
C LYS A 64 -16.52 -6.52 -12.33
N SER A 65 -15.81 -7.64 -12.49
CA SER A 65 -16.14 -8.60 -13.54
C SER A 65 -17.42 -9.38 -13.22
N ASP A 66 -18.26 -9.61 -14.23
CA ASP A 66 -19.55 -10.30 -14.06
C ASP A 66 -19.39 -11.73 -13.52
N VAL A 67 -18.27 -12.38 -13.84
CA VAL A 67 -17.94 -13.74 -13.40
C VAL A 67 -17.61 -13.80 -11.90
N ALA A 68 -17.25 -12.67 -11.29
CA ALA A 68 -16.72 -12.58 -9.94
C ALA A 68 -17.63 -11.80 -8.97
N ARG A 69 -18.69 -11.16 -9.50
CA ARG A 69 -19.50 -10.14 -8.81
C ARG A 69 -20.26 -10.65 -7.59
N ALA A 70 -20.61 -11.94 -7.53
CA ALA A 70 -21.38 -12.51 -6.41
C ALA A 70 -20.49 -12.83 -5.20
N ASP A 71 -19.23 -13.21 -5.42
CA ASP A 71 -18.42 -13.85 -4.40
C ASP A 71 -17.12 -13.07 -4.06
N CYS A 72 -16.75 -12.01 -4.80
CA CYS A 72 -15.54 -11.19 -4.56
C CYS A 72 -15.67 -10.08 -3.51
N GLY A 73 -16.59 -10.23 -2.55
CA GLY A 73 -16.82 -9.23 -1.49
C GLY A 73 -15.60 -8.95 -0.61
N THR A 74 -14.60 -9.85 -0.60
CA THR A 74 -13.35 -9.69 0.15
C THR A 74 -12.13 -9.96 -0.72
N LEU A 75 -10.96 -9.42 -0.34
CA LEU A 75 -9.70 -9.73 -1.03
C LEU A 75 -9.41 -11.23 -1.07
N GLU A 76 -9.69 -11.93 0.02
CA GLU A 76 -9.47 -13.37 0.14
C GLU A 76 -10.38 -14.16 -0.80
N SER A 77 -11.68 -13.83 -0.85
CA SER A 77 -12.61 -14.49 -1.77
C SER A 77 -12.32 -14.15 -3.23
N LEU A 78 -11.84 -12.94 -3.53
CA LEU A 78 -11.35 -12.55 -4.84
C LEU A 78 -10.16 -13.39 -5.28
N VAL A 79 -9.15 -13.54 -4.42
CA VAL A 79 -7.97 -14.36 -4.70
C VAL A 79 -8.35 -15.83 -4.90
N ARG A 80 -9.18 -16.40 -4.02
CA ARG A 80 -9.62 -17.80 -4.13
C ARG A 80 -10.33 -18.07 -5.45
N GLN A 81 -11.25 -17.19 -5.87
CA GLN A 81 -11.98 -17.36 -7.12
C GLN A 81 -11.09 -17.21 -8.34
N ALA A 82 -10.25 -16.16 -8.40
CA ALA A 82 -9.32 -15.97 -9.50
C ALA A 82 -8.41 -17.21 -9.65
N HIS A 83 -7.93 -17.75 -8.52
CA HIS A 83 -7.15 -18.98 -8.51
C HIS A 83 -7.93 -20.22 -8.98
N ALA A 84 -9.16 -20.41 -8.48
CA ALA A 84 -10.01 -21.54 -8.88
C ALA A 84 -10.34 -21.53 -10.38
N ARG A 85 -10.45 -20.34 -10.99
CA ARG A 85 -10.61 -20.15 -12.44
C ARG A 85 -9.31 -20.27 -13.23
N GLY A 86 -8.16 -20.45 -12.57
CA GLY A 86 -6.84 -20.49 -13.20
C GLY A 86 -6.33 -19.13 -13.70
N VAL A 87 -6.95 -18.03 -13.32
CA VAL A 87 -6.61 -16.67 -13.76
C VAL A 87 -5.61 -16.06 -12.78
N LYS A 88 -4.34 -15.95 -13.21
CA LYS A 88 -3.25 -15.54 -12.32
C LYS A 88 -3.16 -14.05 -12.04
N TYR A 89 -3.56 -13.23 -13.01
CA TYR A 89 -3.31 -11.80 -12.98
C TYR A 89 -3.92 -11.08 -11.76
N PRO A 90 -5.20 -11.31 -11.39
CA PRO A 90 -5.81 -10.61 -10.25
C PRO A 90 -5.13 -10.86 -8.92
N TYR A 91 -4.87 -12.12 -8.56
CA TYR A 91 -4.23 -12.39 -7.28
C TYR A 91 -2.75 -12.01 -7.28
N GLN A 92 -2.07 -11.98 -8.44
CA GLN A 92 -0.74 -11.38 -8.54
C GLN A 92 -0.76 -9.86 -8.30
N CYS A 93 -1.79 -9.17 -8.76
CA CYS A 93 -1.99 -7.75 -8.44
C CYS A 93 -2.17 -7.56 -6.93
N VAL A 94 -2.98 -8.39 -6.25
CA VAL A 94 -3.12 -8.38 -4.79
C VAL A 94 -1.76 -8.59 -4.11
N VAL A 95 -0.98 -9.60 -4.50
CA VAL A 95 0.36 -9.84 -3.92
C VAL A 95 1.27 -8.62 -4.07
N ARG A 96 1.33 -8.00 -5.27
CA ARG A 96 2.18 -6.82 -5.50
C ARG A 96 1.71 -5.59 -4.72
N LEU A 97 0.40 -5.38 -4.63
CA LEU A 97 -0.22 -4.35 -3.80
C LEU A 97 0.15 -4.50 -2.33
N ILE A 98 -0.02 -5.69 -1.76
CA ILE A 98 0.27 -5.92 -0.34
C ILE A 98 1.77 -5.77 -0.06
N ARG A 99 2.66 -6.15 -1.00
CA ARG A 99 4.10 -5.86 -0.87
C ARG A 99 4.41 -4.37 -0.86
N CYS A 100 3.78 -3.58 -1.74
CA CYS A 100 3.93 -2.13 -1.75
C CYS A 100 3.43 -1.51 -0.43
N MET A 101 2.26 -1.96 0.05
CA MET A 101 1.67 -1.51 1.31
C MET A 101 2.54 -1.88 2.52
N ALA A 102 3.06 -3.12 2.59
CA ALA A 102 3.97 -3.55 3.65
C ALA A 102 5.26 -2.71 3.67
N PHE A 103 5.79 -2.42 2.48
CA PHE A 103 6.96 -1.55 2.33
C PHE A 103 6.68 -0.13 2.82
N THR A 104 5.57 0.48 2.42
CA THR A 104 5.20 1.83 2.88
C THR A 104 4.93 1.86 4.37
N CYS A 105 4.17 0.88 4.89
CA CYS A 105 3.82 0.77 6.30
C CYS A 105 5.07 0.71 7.17
N LEU A 106 6.00 -0.22 6.88
CA LEU A 106 7.23 -0.36 7.64
C LEU A 106 8.12 0.88 7.54
N ALA A 107 8.23 1.52 6.38
CA ALA A 107 9.02 2.74 6.22
C ALA A 107 8.49 3.87 7.13
N LEU A 108 7.17 4.06 7.17
CA LEU A 108 6.55 5.12 7.96
C LEU A 108 6.48 4.78 9.46
N GLN A 109 6.39 3.50 9.83
CA GLN A 109 6.56 3.05 11.22
C GLN A 109 7.98 3.32 11.73
N ILE A 110 9.02 3.02 10.93
CA ILE A 110 10.42 3.37 11.26
C ILE A 110 10.54 4.89 11.42
N MET A 111 9.95 5.67 10.51
CA MET A 111 9.94 7.13 10.62
C MET A 111 9.35 7.57 11.98
N GLN A 112 8.20 7.05 12.39
CA GLN A 112 7.57 7.41 13.67
C GLN A 112 8.40 6.98 14.89
N ALA A 113 8.96 5.76 14.87
CA ALA A 113 9.72 5.21 15.99
C ALA A 113 11.12 5.84 16.15
N GLU A 114 11.72 6.31 15.04
CA GLU A 114 13.08 6.84 15.02
C GLU A 114 13.11 8.28 14.45
N PRO A 115 12.82 9.32 15.28
CA PRO A 115 12.80 10.72 14.83
C PRO A 115 14.09 11.21 14.16
N GLN A 116 15.23 10.68 14.60
CA GLN A 116 16.56 10.97 14.06
C GLN A 116 16.82 10.39 12.66
N CYS A 117 16.06 9.40 12.20
CA CYS A 117 16.26 8.79 10.89
C CYS A 117 15.66 9.66 9.79
N THR A 118 16.43 9.89 8.72
CA THR A 118 15.90 10.56 7.52
C THR A 118 14.93 9.63 6.79
N LEU A 119 14.00 10.22 6.03
CA LEU A 119 13.00 9.44 5.30
C LEU A 119 13.62 8.49 4.25
N PRO A 120 14.67 8.87 3.49
CA PRO A 120 15.41 7.93 2.65
C PRO A 120 15.97 6.71 3.41
N VAL A 121 16.48 6.89 4.63
CA VAL A 121 16.98 5.78 5.47
C VAL A 121 15.84 4.85 5.86
N CYS A 122 14.70 5.40 6.26
CA CYS A 122 13.51 4.62 6.62
C CYS A 122 13.01 3.76 5.45
N PHE A 123 12.87 4.38 4.27
CA PHE A 123 12.46 3.68 3.05
C PHE A 123 13.50 2.64 2.60
N ARG A 124 14.80 2.93 2.72
CA ARG A 124 15.85 1.94 2.40
C ARG A 124 15.77 0.70 3.28
N ARG A 125 15.64 0.88 4.60
CA ARG A 125 15.51 -0.24 5.55
C ARG A 125 14.27 -1.08 5.24
N SER A 126 13.14 -0.42 4.98
CA SER A 126 11.92 -1.11 4.59
C SER A 126 12.07 -1.89 3.26
N TYR A 127 12.71 -1.28 2.27
CA TYR A 127 12.95 -1.92 0.97
C TYR A 127 13.76 -3.21 1.10
N ASP A 128 14.85 -3.16 1.88
CA ASP A 128 15.74 -4.30 2.12
C ASP A 128 14.99 -5.48 2.74
N VAL A 129 14.04 -5.20 3.65
CA VAL A 129 13.22 -6.22 4.31
C VAL A 129 12.12 -6.76 3.39
N VAL A 130 11.36 -5.89 2.72
CA VAL A 130 10.08 -6.27 2.09
C VAL A 130 10.20 -6.56 0.59
N LEU A 131 10.88 -5.71 -0.18
CA LEU A 131 10.79 -5.73 -1.65
C LEU A 131 12.04 -6.23 -2.35
N ARG A 132 13.21 -6.04 -1.75
CA ARG A 132 14.50 -6.31 -2.41
C ARG A 132 14.61 -7.73 -2.94
N HIS A 133 14.12 -8.72 -2.19
CA HIS A 133 14.20 -10.14 -2.54
C HIS A 133 13.25 -10.54 -3.68
N HIS A 134 12.30 -9.68 -4.05
CA HIS A 134 11.37 -9.89 -5.17
C HIS A 134 11.80 -9.22 -6.48
N HIS A 135 12.79 -8.33 -6.43
CA HIS A 135 13.20 -7.51 -7.57
C HIS A 135 14.46 -8.03 -8.25
N THR A 136 14.50 -7.91 -9.59
CA THR A 136 15.72 -8.14 -10.38
C THR A 136 16.76 -7.06 -10.09
N PHE A 137 18.01 -7.29 -10.49
CA PHE A 137 19.09 -6.31 -10.31
C PHE A 137 18.73 -4.93 -10.89
N VAL A 138 18.13 -4.87 -12.08
CA VAL A 138 17.73 -3.62 -12.74
C VAL A 138 16.68 -2.87 -11.91
N VAL A 139 15.66 -3.56 -11.42
CA VAL A 139 14.61 -2.94 -10.59
C VAL A 139 15.17 -2.50 -9.24
N ARG A 140 16.10 -3.26 -8.64
CA ARG A 140 16.80 -2.86 -7.40
C ARG A 140 17.56 -1.55 -7.56
N SER A 141 18.28 -1.38 -8.67
CA SER A 141 19.01 -0.15 -8.95
C SER A 141 18.08 1.05 -9.15
N ALA A 142 16.99 0.87 -9.90
CA ALA A 142 15.98 1.92 -10.08
C ALA A 142 15.33 2.37 -8.77
N ILE A 143 14.94 1.42 -7.90
CA ILE A 143 14.37 1.74 -6.58
C ILE A 143 15.40 2.43 -5.68
N THR A 144 16.66 2.00 -5.72
CA THR A 144 17.71 2.65 -4.91
C THR A 144 17.85 4.13 -5.27
N LEU A 145 17.80 4.47 -6.56
CA LEU A 145 17.76 5.86 -7.02
C LEU A 145 16.48 6.58 -6.60
N ALA A 146 15.32 5.91 -6.67
CA ALA A 146 14.04 6.48 -6.23
C ALA A 146 14.07 6.87 -4.74
N ILE A 147 14.64 6.01 -3.89
CA ILE A 147 14.75 6.25 -2.45
C ILE A 147 15.58 7.50 -2.14
N LEU A 148 16.60 7.82 -2.94
CA LEU A 148 17.40 9.04 -2.76
C LEU A 148 16.60 10.33 -3.03
N THR A 149 15.46 10.21 -3.74
CA THR A 149 14.58 11.33 -4.07
C THR A 149 13.39 11.46 -3.13
N VAL A 150 13.27 10.58 -2.12
CA VAL A 150 12.27 10.70 -1.06
C VAL A 150 12.44 12.07 -0.38
N PRO A 151 11.36 12.83 -0.16
CA PRO A 151 11.45 14.15 0.46
C PRO A 151 12.00 14.09 1.90
N THR A 152 12.37 15.25 2.44
CA THR A 152 12.64 15.36 3.86
C THR A 152 11.37 15.08 4.66
N ARG A 153 11.51 14.78 5.96
CA ARG A 153 10.36 14.50 6.83
C ARG A 153 9.44 15.70 6.94
N GLU A 154 10.01 16.88 7.07
CA GLU A 154 9.29 18.15 7.18
C GLU A 154 8.49 18.41 5.90
N HIS A 155 9.08 18.16 4.73
CA HIS A 155 8.37 18.27 3.46
C HIS A 155 7.29 17.21 3.29
N PHE A 156 7.54 15.96 3.71
CA PHE A 156 6.52 14.90 3.71
C PHE A 156 5.31 15.31 4.56
N VAL A 157 5.54 15.75 5.80
CA VAL A 157 4.47 16.21 6.70
C VAL A 157 3.74 17.42 6.10
N ALA A 158 4.46 18.45 5.66
CA ALA A 158 3.86 19.66 5.10
C ALA A 158 3.01 19.38 3.84
N ARG A 159 3.46 18.45 2.98
CA ARG A 159 2.72 18.04 1.78
C ARG A 159 1.42 17.33 2.09
N LEU A 160 1.37 16.54 3.15
CA LEU A 160 0.17 15.78 3.52
C LEU A 160 -0.75 16.55 4.46
N SER A 161 -0.21 17.38 5.35
CA SER A 161 -1.03 18.25 6.21
C SER A 161 -1.63 19.42 5.45
N GLN A 162 -1.04 19.86 4.33
CA GLN A 162 -1.55 20.97 3.51
C GLN A 162 -1.81 22.26 4.31
N GLY A 163 -1.01 22.50 5.36
CA GLY A 163 -1.14 23.65 6.27
C GLY A 163 -2.12 23.43 7.44
N GLY A 164 -2.66 22.21 7.59
CA GLY A 164 -3.44 21.79 8.75
C GLY A 164 -2.59 21.52 10.00
N ASP A 165 -3.27 21.15 11.08
CA ASP A 165 -2.65 20.85 12.38
C ASP A 165 -1.70 19.64 12.29
N VAL A 166 -0.44 19.85 12.72
CA VAL A 166 0.63 18.86 12.67
C VAL A 166 0.42 17.74 13.70
N GLU A 167 -0.09 18.05 14.89
CA GLU A 167 -0.38 17.03 15.91
C GLU A 167 -1.51 16.13 15.42
N LYS A 168 -2.58 16.73 14.89
CA LYS A 168 -3.67 15.98 14.25
C LYS A 168 -3.17 15.12 13.09
N PHE A 169 -2.26 15.63 12.26
CA PHE A 169 -1.64 14.83 11.20
C PHE A 169 -0.92 13.60 11.77
N HIS A 170 -0.16 13.74 12.85
CA HIS A 170 0.54 12.62 13.47
C HIS A 170 -0.41 11.61 14.10
N ASP A 171 -1.52 12.07 14.69
CA ASP A 171 -2.58 11.21 15.22
C ASP A 171 -3.23 10.38 14.11
N GLU A 172 -3.64 11.03 13.01
CA GLU A 172 -4.25 10.35 11.87
C GLU A 172 -3.26 9.41 11.17
N LEU A 173 -1.98 9.79 11.06
CA LEU A 173 -0.95 8.92 10.50
C LEU A 173 -0.78 7.65 11.34
N ARG A 174 -0.75 7.76 12.69
CA ARG A 174 -0.66 6.58 13.57
C ARG A 174 -1.86 5.66 13.39
N ARG A 175 -3.07 6.22 13.35
CA ARG A 175 -4.31 5.47 13.13
C ARG A 175 -4.31 4.79 11.76
N TRP A 176 -3.96 5.52 10.70
CA TRP A 176 -3.85 5.02 9.33
C TRP A 176 -2.84 3.86 9.24
N LEU A 177 -1.66 3.97 9.88
CA LEU A 177 -0.65 2.92 9.90
C LEU A 177 -1.10 1.67 10.65
N ALA A 178 -1.84 1.82 11.76
CA ALA A 178 -2.38 0.68 12.49
C ALA A 178 -3.39 -0.12 11.65
N GLY A 179 -4.29 0.59 10.94
CA GLY A 179 -5.24 -0.05 10.02
C GLY A 179 -4.54 -0.72 8.83
N LEU A 180 -3.56 -0.05 8.24
CA LEU A 180 -2.79 -0.59 7.12
C LEU A 180 -2.02 -1.85 7.53
N ASP A 181 -1.34 -1.83 8.68
CA ASP A 181 -0.59 -2.99 9.17
C ASP A 181 -1.51 -4.19 9.41
N ALA A 182 -2.68 -3.98 10.04
CA ALA A 182 -3.66 -5.06 10.26
C ALA A 182 -4.09 -5.73 8.94
N ILE A 183 -4.38 -4.95 7.90
CA ILE A 183 -4.74 -5.44 6.56
C ILE A 183 -3.57 -6.18 5.92
N VAL A 184 -2.36 -5.62 6.02
CA VAL A 184 -1.13 -6.21 5.48
C VAL A 184 -0.86 -7.56 6.14
N GLN A 185 -0.85 -7.65 7.47
CA GLN A 185 -0.56 -8.90 8.19
C GLN A 185 -1.58 -9.98 7.88
N ARG A 186 -2.87 -9.64 7.89
CA ARG A 186 -3.94 -10.59 7.54
C ARG A 186 -3.78 -11.11 6.12
N THR A 187 -3.66 -10.22 5.14
CA THR A 187 -3.62 -10.60 3.73
C THR A 187 -2.33 -11.34 3.40
N LYS A 188 -1.19 -10.92 3.98
CA LYS A 188 0.09 -11.62 3.86
C LYS A 188 0.01 -13.06 4.37
N THR A 189 -0.58 -13.27 5.54
CA THR A 189 -0.76 -14.61 6.13
C THR A 189 -1.63 -15.47 5.22
N PHE A 190 -2.78 -14.96 4.80
CA PHE A 190 -3.68 -15.66 3.87
C PHE A 190 -2.99 -16.03 2.54
N LEU A 191 -2.24 -15.11 1.93
CA LEU A 191 -1.55 -15.35 0.66
C LEU A 191 -0.47 -16.43 0.79
N ALA A 192 0.25 -16.45 1.92
CA ALA A 192 1.28 -17.43 2.20
C ALA A 192 0.68 -18.82 2.46
N ASP A 193 -0.31 -18.90 3.35
CA ASP A 193 -0.96 -20.16 3.75
C ASP A 193 -1.71 -20.80 2.58
N GLY A 194 -2.34 -19.98 1.73
CA GLY A 194 -3.03 -20.43 0.53
C GLY A 194 -2.12 -20.73 -0.67
N GLY A 195 -0.80 -20.53 -0.56
CA GLY A 195 0.15 -20.76 -1.65
C GLY A 195 -0.01 -19.80 -2.84
N TYR A 196 -0.64 -18.64 -2.65
CA TYR A 196 -0.89 -17.65 -3.70
C TYR A 196 0.31 -16.73 -3.97
N GLY A 197 1.20 -16.60 -2.99
CA GLY A 197 2.42 -15.82 -3.10
C GLY A 197 2.97 -15.43 -1.73
N LYS A 198 4.22 -14.95 -1.71
CA LYS A 198 4.85 -14.42 -0.50
C LYS A 198 4.89 -12.90 -0.56
N VAL A 199 4.69 -12.26 0.59
CA VAL A 199 4.82 -10.81 0.81
C VAL A 199 5.97 -10.56 1.77
#